data_AF-A0A2V5Y2B6-F1
#
_entry.id   AF-A0A2V5Y2B6-F1
#
_cell.length_a   1.000
_cell.length_b   1.000
_cell.length_c   1.000
_cell.angle_alpha   90.00
_cell.angle_beta   90.00
_cell.angle_gamma   90.00
#
_symmetry.space_group_name_H-M   'P 1'
#
loop_
_entity.id
_entity.type
_entity.pdbx_description
1 polymer ?
#
loop_
_entity_poly.entity_id
_entity_poly.type
_entity_poly.pdbx_seq_one_letter_code
_entity_poly.pdbx_strand_id
1 'polypeptide(L)'
;MLISCAFLIWKLSILILPIIVGALMAFLFRPVKERFEVRWLPHELQVLCSFAAIGLVLFFAFNTFRKHIPDEQQKLEFKVRLQYKLNERYRQLVAKAPEGKSNTVAALLRKELGPLMDKINEVLALNADERSLFLKYAAGYNGKPPIQSRFVDYFRANQTTGKYVIPEETAMDRASPALSAAPAQSPAAEQAASLESKFSAWILAPLIFLFLGFDNGQIRRFFVSLVPNRYFELSLTVLDRLDDAIGRYLRGTLIECFLVGLTLTLGLVLLGIPLGIAVAIGVVSGLLNAIPFLGAVIALVIGVSYALIAEDVRPLIPGLNPNDLAAYVLILVVIAHVLDDVVFQPFVLG
;
A
#
# COMPACT_ATOMS: atom_id res chain seq x y z
N MET A 1 0.05 43.75 -0.64
CA MET A 1 -0.12 42.72 -1.69
C MET A 1 0.45 41.35 -1.30
N LEU A 2 1.71 41.23 -0.87
CA LEU A 2 2.34 39.95 -0.51
C LEU A 2 1.59 39.13 0.56
N ILE A 3 1.06 39.77 1.60
CA ILE A 3 0.33 39.09 2.70
C ILE A 3 -1.02 38.53 2.20
N SER A 4 -1.72 39.26 1.32
CA SER A 4 -2.96 38.78 0.69
C SER A 4 -2.68 37.63 -0.28
N CYS A 5 -1.58 37.66 -1.04
CA CYS A 5 -1.16 36.53 -1.86
C CYS A 5 -0.82 35.30 -1.02
N ALA A 6 -0.08 35.47 0.09
CA ALA A 6 0.24 34.36 0.99
C ALA A 6 -1.02 33.74 1.62
N PHE A 7 -1.98 34.57 2.03
CA PHE A 7 -3.27 34.11 2.55
C PHE A 7 -4.11 33.39 1.49
N LEU A 8 -4.11 33.88 0.24
CA LEU A 8 -4.78 33.24 -0.88
C LEU A 8 -4.17 31.87 -1.18
N ILE A 9 -2.83 31.76 -1.19
CA ILE A 9 -2.10 30.51 -1.40
C ILE A 9 -2.40 29.50 -0.29
N TRP A 10 -2.47 29.96 0.97
CA TRP A 10 -2.81 29.08 2.10
C TRP A 10 -4.25 28.55 1.99
N LYS A 11 -5.20 29.41 1.60
CA LYS A 11 -6.59 29.02 1.31
C LYS A 11 -6.72 28.09 0.10
N LEU A 12 -5.88 28.26 -0.92
CA LEU A 12 -5.89 27.44 -2.14
C LEU A 12 -5.09 26.14 -2.01
N SER A 13 -4.28 25.97 -0.96
CA SER A 13 -3.39 24.81 -0.76
C SER A 13 -4.09 23.46 -0.88
N ILE A 14 -5.35 23.37 -0.47
CA ILE A 14 -6.18 22.16 -0.58
C ILE A 14 -6.49 21.80 -2.05
N LEU A 15 -6.51 22.79 -2.95
CA LEU A 15 -6.77 22.68 -4.38
C LEU A 15 -5.49 22.49 -5.19
N ILE A 16 -4.37 23.02 -4.70
CA ILE A 16 -3.07 22.95 -5.37
C ILE A 16 -2.65 21.50 -5.59
N LEU A 17 -2.84 20.63 -4.59
CA LEU A 17 -2.46 19.22 -4.70
C LEU A 17 -3.18 18.49 -5.86
N PRO A 18 -4.52 18.45 -5.95
CA PRO A 18 -5.20 17.80 -7.07
C PRO A 18 -4.92 18.47 -8.42
N ILE A 19 -4.65 19.78 -8.46
CA ILE A 19 -4.21 20.46 -9.70
C ILE A 19 -2.86 19.93 -10.16
N ILE A 20 -1.88 19.88 -9.26
CA ILE A 20 -0.54 19.35 -9.56
C ILE A 20 -0.64 17.89 -9.98
N VAL A 21 -1.44 17.08 -9.27
CA VAL A 21 -1.62 15.66 -9.61
C VAL A 21 -2.28 15.49 -10.99
N GLY A 22 -3.32 16.27 -11.31
CA GLY A 22 -3.98 16.22 -12.61
C GLY A 22 -3.05 16.64 -13.76
N ALA A 23 -2.28 17.71 -13.55
CA ALA A 23 -1.29 18.20 -14.51
C ALA A 23 -0.14 17.20 -14.70
N LEU A 24 0.36 16.63 -13.59
CA LEU A 24 1.40 15.61 -13.62
C LEU A 24 0.91 14.34 -14.29
N MET A 25 -0.33 13.91 -14.07
CA MET A 25 -0.93 12.79 -14.80
C MET A 25 -1.03 13.10 -16.30
N ALA A 26 -1.50 14.30 -16.69
CA ALA A 26 -1.60 14.68 -18.10
C ALA A 26 -0.23 14.62 -18.79
N PHE A 27 0.79 15.08 -18.06
CA PHE A 27 2.17 15.02 -18.52
C PHE A 27 2.70 13.56 -18.57
N LEU A 28 2.45 12.76 -17.53
CA LEU A 28 2.87 11.36 -17.41
C LEU A 28 2.31 10.47 -18.51
N PHE A 29 1.11 10.78 -18.97
CA PHE A 29 0.42 10.02 -20.01
C PHE A 29 0.52 10.63 -21.40
N ARG A 30 1.20 11.77 -21.55
CA ARG A 30 1.59 12.30 -22.86
C ARG A 30 2.29 11.28 -23.76
N PRO A 31 3.28 10.47 -23.32
CA PRO A 31 3.90 9.45 -24.19
C PRO A 31 2.95 8.33 -24.59
N VAL A 32 1.96 8.02 -23.74
CA VAL A 32 0.91 7.04 -24.08
C VAL A 32 0.02 7.63 -25.17
N LYS A 33 -0.43 8.88 -25.01
CA LYS A 33 -1.20 9.63 -26.02
C LYS A 33 -0.45 9.73 -27.36
N GLU A 34 0.83 10.08 -27.35
CA GLU A 34 1.67 10.19 -28.56
C GLU A 34 1.82 8.83 -29.29
N ARG A 35 1.84 7.71 -28.54
CA ARG A 35 1.85 6.37 -29.15
C ARG A 35 0.49 5.95 -29.73
N PHE A 36 -0.58 6.61 -29.31
CA PHE A 36 -1.94 6.50 -29.84
C PHE A 36 -2.27 7.62 -30.86
N GLU A 37 -1.27 8.32 -31.43
CA GLU A 37 -1.47 9.22 -32.57
C GLU A 37 -1.88 8.44 -33.83
N VAL A 38 -3.12 7.97 -33.84
CA VAL A 38 -3.75 7.40 -35.01
C VAL A 38 -4.08 8.56 -35.94
N ARG A 39 -3.50 8.56 -37.14
CA ARG A 39 -3.58 9.67 -38.11
C ARG A 39 -4.99 10.05 -38.56
N TRP A 40 -6.01 9.24 -38.22
CA TRP A 40 -7.43 9.53 -38.46
C TRP A 40 -8.12 10.20 -37.26
N LEU A 41 -7.65 9.98 -36.03
CA LEU A 41 -8.40 10.35 -34.83
C LEU A 41 -8.13 11.82 -34.43
N PRO A 42 -9.17 12.65 -34.23
CA PRO A 42 -9.00 14.03 -33.75
C PRO A 42 -8.35 14.06 -32.36
N HIS A 43 -7.60 15.13 -32.10
CA HIS A 43 -6.76 15.28 -30.91
C HIS A 43 -7.54 15.11 -29.60
N GLU A 44 -8.75 15.64 -29.53
CA GLU A 44 -9.62 15.57 -28.36
C GLU A 44 -10.01 14.11 -28.07
N LEU A 45 -10.26 13.29 -29.10
CA LEU A 45 -10.57 11.88 -28.92
C LEU A 45 -9.33 11.07 -28.49
N GLN A 46 -8.13 11.42 -28.93
CA GLN A 46 -6.90 10.75 -28.46
C GLN A 46 -6.71 10.94 -26.95
N VAL A 47 -6.95 12.16 -26.45
CA VAL A 47 -6.90 12.47 -25.01
C VAL A 47 -7.96 11.68 -24.26
N LEU A 48 -9.20 11.67 -24.77
CA LEU A 48 -10.29 10.91 -24.16
C LEU A 48 -10.00 9.40 -24.11
N CYS A 49 -9.46 8.85 -25.19
CA CYS A 49 -9.04 7.44 -25.27
C CYS A 49 -7.92 7.12 -24.28
N SER A 50 -6.93 8.01 -24.13
CA SER A 50 -5.87 7.83 -23.13
C SER A 50 -6.43 7.84 -21.69
N PHE A 51 -7.34 8.76 -21.38
CA PHE A 51 -8.03 8.82 -20.09
C PHE A 51 -8.84 7.54 -19.83
N ALA A 52 -9.59 7.07 -20.84
CA ALA A 52 -10.37 5.84 -20.75
C ALA A 52 -9.48 4.60 -20.54
N ALA A 53 -8.33 4.52 -21.22
CA ALA A 53 -7.38 3.42 -21.04
C ALA A 53 -6.81 3.39 -19.61
N ILE A 54 -6.44 4.55 -19.07
CA ILE A 54 -5.97 4.68 -17.67
C ILE A 54 -7.08 4.27 -16.70
N GLY A 55 -8.28 4.80 -16.90
CA GLY A 55 -9.46 4.45 -16.10
C GLY A 55 -9.75 2.95 -16.13
N LEU A 56 -9.58 2.31 -17.29
CA LEU A 56 -9.74 0.87 -17.45
C LEU A 56 -8.65 0.09 -16.69
N VAL A 57 -7.38 0.48 -16.78
CA VAL A 57 -6.30 -0.15 -16.02
C VAL A 57 -6.53 -0.02 -14.52
N LEU A 58 -6.88 1.18 -14.04
CA LEU A 58 -7.22 1.41 -12.63
C LEU A 58 -8.45 0.64 -12.21
N PHE A 59 -9.48 0.55 -13.04
CA PHE A 59 -10.68 -0.24 -12.77
C PHE A 59 -10.34 -1.73 -12.66
N PHE A 60 -9.54 -2.28 -13.56
CA PHE A 60 -9.09 -3.68 -13.48
C PHE A 60 -8.21 -3.94 -12.27
N ALA A 61 -7.28 -3.04 -11.95
CA ALA A 61 -6.44 -3.13 -10.76
C ALA A 61 -7.31 -3.08 -9.49
N PHE A 62 -8.22 -2.11 -9.39
CA PHE A 62 -9.14 -1.97 -8.27
C PHE A 62 -10.08 -3.16 -8.16
N ASN A 63 -10.62 -3.69 -9.26
CA ASN A 63 -11.49 -4.86 -9.24
C ASN A 63 -10.74 -6.13 -8.83
N THR A 64 -9.49 -6.29 -9.29
CA THR A 64 -8.61 -7.39 -8.88
C THR A 64 -8.30 -7.30 -7.38
N PHE A 65 -8.03 -6.09 -6.88
CA PHE A 65 -7.79 -5.86 -5.46
C PHE A 65 -9.06 -6.07 -4.63
N ARG A 66 -10.21 -5.53 -5.06
CA ARG A 66 -11.50 -5.62 -4.36
C ARG A 66 -11.94 -7.06 -4.17
N LYS A 67 -11.70 -7.94 -5.14
CA LYS A 67 -11.98 -9.38 -5.00
C LYS A 67 -11.20 -10.05 -3.87
N HIS A 68 -10.08 -9.47 -3.46
CA HIS A 68 -9.24 -9.97 -2.38
C HIS A 68 -9.40 -9.17 -1.07
N ILE A 69 -10.22 -8.11 -1.04
CA ILE A 69 -10.52 -7.42 0.21
C ILE A 69 -11.33 -8.38 1.11
N PRO A 70 -10.86 -8.67 2.34
CA PRO A 70 -11.54 -9.60 3.22
C PRO A 70 -12.93 -9.09 3.63
N ASP A 71 -13.92 -9.97 3.53
CA ASP A 71 -15.26 -9.75 4.08
C ASP A 71 -15.23 -9.69 5.62
N GLU A 72 -16.27 -9.18 6.30
CA GLU A 72 -16.25 -9.00 7.77
C GLU A 72 -15.93 -10.29 8.52
N GLN A 73 -16.53 -11.41 8.10
CA GLN A 73 -16.22 -12.73 8.65
C GLN A 73 -14.74 -13.09 8.43
N GLN A 74 -14.23 -12.90 7.21
CA GLN A 74 -12.84 -13.21 6.85
C GLN A 74 -11.85 -12.30 7.58
N LYS A 75 -12.21 -11.04 7.85
CA LYS A 75 -11.41 -10.10 8.63
C LYS A 75 -11.27 -10.56 10.07
N LEU A 76 -12.36 -11.06 10.69
CA LEU A 76 -12.32 -11.60 12.04
C LEU A 76 -11.52 -12.92 12.09
N GLU A 77 -11.74 -13.82 11.12
CA GLU A 77 -10.96 -15.05 10.97
C GLU A 77 -9.46 -14.74 10.79
N PHE A 78 -9.14 -13.74 9.97
CA PHE A 78 -7.78 -13.26 9.73
C PHE A 78 -7.12 -12.77 11.02
N LYS A 79 -7.79 -11.89 11.79
CA LYS A 79 -7.27 -11.39 13.08
C LYS A 79 -6.95 -12.52 14.04
N VAL A 80 -7.91 -13.44 14.24
CA VAL A 80 -7.76 -14.59 15.14
C VAL A 80 -6.61 -15.49 14.71
N ARG A 81 -6.58 -15.85 13.42
CA ARG A 81 -5.57 -16.76 12.88
C ARG A 81 -4.18 -16.15 12.91
N LEU A 82 -4.06 -14.89 12.51
CA LEU A 82 -2.78 -14.18 12.48
C LEU A 82 -2.24 -14.02 13.90
N GLN A 83 -3.08 -13.65 14.86
CA GLN A 83 -2.69 -13.58 16.27
C GLN A 83 -2.16 -14.93 16.78
N TYR A 84 -2.87 -16.02 16.51
CA TYR A 84 -2.45 -17.36 16.93
C TYR A 84 -1.13 -17.77 16.30
N LYS A 85 -1.01 -17.65 14.97
CA LYS A 85 0.18 -18.06 14.22
C LYS A 85 1.41 -17.23 14.57
N LEU A 86 1.26 -15.92 14.80
CA LEU A 86 2.36 -15.09 15.27
C LEU A 86 2.84 -15.52 16.66
N ASN A 87 1.91 -15.80 17.59
CA ASN A 87 2.24 -16.31 18.92
C ASN A 87 2.89 -17.70 18.89
N GLU A 88 2.43 -18.58 18.00
CA GLU A 88 3.04 -19.89 17.77
C GLU A 88 4.48 -19.74 17.24
N ARG A 89 4.69 -18.92 16.21
CA ARG A 89 6.02 -18.66 15.63
C ARG A 89 6.98 -18.01 16.62
N TYR A 90 6.50 -17.04 17.38
CA TYR A 90 7.32 -16.41 18.42
C TYR A 90 7.78 -17.44 19.46
N ARG A 91 6.88 -18.30 19.96
CA ARG A 91 7.23 -19.37 20.90
C ARG A 91 8.22 -20.36 20.31
N GLN A 92 8.06 -20.74 19.04
CA GLN A 92 9.02 -21.61 18.34
C GLN A 92 10.41 -20.97 18.23
N LEU A 93 10.49 -19.68 17.89
CA LEU A 93 11.76 -18.94 17.78
C LEU A 93 12.47 -18.84 19.14
N VAL A 94 11.72 -18.56 20.21
CA VAL A 94 12.26 -18.50 21.57
C VAL A 94 12.67 -19.90 22.07
N ALA A 95 11.94 -20.95 21.70
CA ALA A 95 12.23 -22.33 22.12
C ALA A 95 13.42 -22.97 21.39
N LYS A 96 13.73 -22.56 20.15
CA LYS A 96 14.76 -23.19 19.30
C LYS A 96 16.18 -22.61 19.51
N ALA A 97 16.41 -21.79 20.54
CA ALA A 97 17.73 -21.21 20.83
C ALA A 97 18.74 -22.29 21.28
N PRO A 98 19.96 -22.36 20.71
CA PRO A 98 20.88 -23.49 20.89
C PRO A 98 21.32 -23.70 22.34
N GLU A 99 21.17 -24.95 22.82
CA GLU A 99 21.25 -25.40 24.22
C GLU A 99 22.55 -25.05 24.99
N GLY A 100 23.63 -24.63 24.32
CA GLY A 100 24.89 -24.22 24.97
C GLY A 100 25.06 -22.71 25.22
N LYS A 101 24.23 -21.87 24.60
CA LYS A 101 24.14 -20.39 24.83
C LYS A 101 22.67 -19.96 25.01
N SER A 102 21.79 -20.91 25.36
CA SER A 102 20.34 -20.81 25.20
C SER A 102 19.69 -19.76 26.09
N ASN A 103 20.19 -19.57 27.31
CA ASN A 103 19.59 -18.60 28.22
C ASN A 103 19.81 -17.14 27.80
N THR A 104 20.95 -16.78 27.22
CA THR A 104 21.23 -15.39 26.84
C THR A 104 20.50 -14.96 25.58
N VAL A 105 20.49 -15.80 24.53
CA VAL A 105 19.84 -15.44 23.26
C VAL A 105 18.32 -15.47 23.39
N ALA A 106 17.76 -16.49 24.04
CA ALA A 106 16.33 -16.56 24.28
C ALA A 106 15.85 -15.43 25.23
N ALA A 107 16.66 -15.06 26.24
CA ALA A 107 16.34 -13.92 27.11
C ALA A 107 16.40 -12.59 26.38
N LEU A 108 17.40 -12.36 25.51
CA LEU A 108 17.48 -11.15 24.68
C LEU A 108 16.31 -11.05 23.70
N LEU A 109 15.99 -12.13 22.98
CA LEU A 109 14.82 -12.19 22.11
C LEU A 109 13.54 -11.89 22.88
N ARG A 110 13.37 -12.48 24.07
CA ARG A 110 12.20 -12.23 24.91
C ARG A 110 12.11 -10.78 25.39
N LYS A 111 13.25 -10.17 25.75
CA LYS A 111 13.35 -8.78 26.22
C LYS A 111 13.04 -7.77 25.10
N GLU A 112 13.56 -7.99 23.90
CA GLU A 112 13.41 -7.06 22.76
C GLU A 112 12.08 -7.26 22.02
N LEU A 113 11.71 -8.51 21.71
CA LEU A 113 10.52 -8.81 20.90
C LEU A 113 9.25 -9.01 21.73
N GLY A 114 9.37 -9.28 23.03
CA GLY A 114 8.22 -9.45 23.93
C GLY A 114 7.27 -8.25 23.95
N PRO A 115 7.75 -7.02 24.21
CA PRO A 115 6.91 -5.82 24.21
C PRO A 115 6.23 -5.55 22.86
N LEU A 116 6.94 -5.86 21.77
CA LEU A 116 6.40 -5.74 20.42
C LEU A 116 5.27 -6.77 20.20
N MET A 117 5.47 -8.02 20.62
CA MET A 117 4.45 -9.06 20.53
C MET A 117 3.21 -8.75 21.38
N ASP A 118 3.39 -8.16 22.56
CA ASP A 118 2.27 -7.72 23.40
C ASP A 118 1.46 -6.61 22.71
N LYS A 119 2.11 -5.62 22.07
CA LYS A 119 1.44 -4.60 21.25
C LYS A 119 0.72 -5.21 20.04
N ILE A 120 1.35 -6.15 19.34
CA ILE A 120 0.73 -6.85 18.21
C ILE A 120 -0.51 -7.62 18.68
N ASN A 121 -0.42 -8.30 19.82
CA ASN A 121 -1.55 -9.02 20.41
C ASN A 121 -2.69 -8.09 20.81
N GLU A 122 -2.38 -6.91 21.34
CA GLU A 122 -3.37 -5.88 21.66
C GLU A 122 -4.08 -5.37 20.40
N VAL A 123 -3.35 -5.11 19.32
CA VAL A 123 -3.92 -4.64 18.05
C VAL A 123 -4.74 -5.72 17.35
N LEU A 124 -4.32 -6.98 17.44
CA LEU A 124 -5.02 -8.11 16.81
C LEU A 124 -6.15 -8.69 17.67
N ALA A 125 -6.20 -8.35 18.97
CA ALA A 125 -7.27 -8.79 19.85
C ALA A 125 -8.62 -8.29 19.34
N LEU A 126 -9.62 -9.17 19.43
CA LEU A 126 -11.00 -8.81 19.08
C LEU A 126 -11.62 -7.96 20.18
N ASN A 127 -12.16 -6.80 19.81
CA ASN A 127 -12.95 -5.96 20.72
C ASN A 127 -14.25 -6.67 21.13
N ALA A 128 -14.96 -6.15 22.14
CA ALA A 128 -16.21 -6.76 22.63
C ALA A 128 -17.24 -7.00 21.52
N ASP A 129 -17.45 -6.01 20.64
CA ASP A 129 -18.37 -6.11 19.51
C ASP A 129 -17.89 -7.13 18.47
N GLU A 130 -16.61 -7.06 18.07
CA GLU A 130 -15.99 -7.98 17.11
C GLU A 130 -16.01 -9.44 17.61
N ARG A 131 -15.82 -9.65 18.91
CA ARG A 131 -15.91 -10.96 19.57
C ARG A 131 -17.32 -11.51 19.48
N SER A 132 -18.33 -10.69 19.76
CA SER A 132 -19.74 -11.09 19.65
C SER A 132 -20.10 -11.44 18.20
N LEU A 133 -19.59 -10.67 17.24
CA LEU A 133 -19.80 -10.87 15.82
C LEU A 133 -19.10 -12.15 15.31
N PHE A 134 -17.88 -12.42 15.79
CA PHE A 134 -17.15 -13.66 15.50
C PHE A 134 -17.92 -14.88 15.99
N LEU A 135 -18.46 -14.84 17.21
CA LEU A 135 -19.27 -15.94 17.75
C LEU A 135 -20.58 -16.15 16.97
N LYS A 136 -21.21 -15.07 16.49
CA LYS A 136 -22.37 -15.17 15.58
C LYS A 136 -21.99 -15.87 14.28
N TYR A 137 -20.90 -15.46 13.64
CA TYR A 137 -20.41 -16.12 12.43
C TYR A 137 -19.99 -17.58 12.67
N ALA A 138 -19.43 -17.90 13.84
CA ALA A 138 -19.09 -19.28 14.21
C ALA A 138 -20.33 -20.19 14.30
N ALA A 139 -21.49 -19.64 14.62
CA ALA A 139 -22.77 -20.35 14.63
C ALA A 139 -23.49 -20.37 13.27
N GLY A 140 -22.97 -19.68 12.24
CA GLY A 140 -23.64 -19.46 10.96
C GLY A 140 -24.60 -18.26 11.01
N TYR A 141 -24.16 -17.12 10.49
CA TYR A 141 -24.89 -15.85 10.54
C TYR A 141 -24.97 -15.18 9.17
N ASN A 142 -26.09 -14.52 8.88
CA ASN A 142 -26.32 -13.74 7.66
C ASN A 142 -26.11 -14.53 6.34
N GLY A 143 -26.61 -15.76 6.29
CA GLY A 143 -26.55 -16.61 5.08
C GLY A 143 -25.15 -17.16 4.74
N LYS A 144 -24.16 -16.96 5.61
CA LYS A 144 -22.80 -17.49 5.44
C LYS A 144 -22.63 -18.82 6.19
N PRO A 145 -21.80 -19.74 5.67
CA PRO A 145 -21.48 -20.97 6.37
C PRO A 145 -20.77 -20.67 7.70
N PRO A 146 -20.96 -21.53 8.73
CA PRO A 146 -20.30 -21.36 10.01
C PRO A 146 -18.77 -21.37 9.86
N ILE A 147 -18.10 -20.57 10.68
CA ILE A 147 -16.63 -20.55 10.74
C ILE A 147 -16.11 -21.95 11.03
N GLN A 148 -15.05 -22.36 10.34
CA GLN A 148 -14.43 -23.67 10.54
C GLN A 148 -13.93 -23.86 11.98
N SER A 149 -14.06 -25.08 12.51
CA SER A 149 -13.71 -25.42 13.90
C SER A 149 -12.31 -24.97 14.31
N ARG A 150 -11.31 -25.15 13.43
CA ARG A 150 -9.92 -24.74 13.68
C ARG A 150 -9.77 -23.26 14.07
N PHE A 151 -10.56 -22.36 13.48
CA PHE A 151 -10.49 -20.93 13.80
C PHE A 151 -11.15 -20.62 15.14
N VAL A 152 -12.17 -21.40 15.53
CA VAL A 152 -12.73 -21.35 16.89
C VAL A 152 -11.71 -21.83 17.91
N ASP A 153 -10.92 -22.86 17.58
CA ASP A 153 -9.85 -23.35 18.44
C ASP A 153 -8.71 -22.33 18.58
N TYR A 154 -8.31 -21.67 17.49
CA TYR A 154 -7.38 -20.54 17.53
C TYR A 154 -7.91 -19.40 18.41
N PHE A 155 -9.19 -19.07 18.30
CA PHE A 155 -9.83 -18.04 19.12
C PHE A 155 -9.80 -18.40 20.61
N ARG A 156 -10.04 -19.66 20.97
CA ARG A 156 -9.91 -20.14 22.36
C ARG A 156 -8.46 -20.08 22.83
N ALA A 157 -7.51 -20.51 22.01
CA ALA A 157 -6.09 -20.49 22.35
C ALA A 157 -5.52 -19.07 22.50
N ASN A 158 -6.04 -18.10 21.75
CA ASN A 158 -5.64 -16.70 21.90
C ASN A 158 -6.12 -16.11 23.24
N GLN A 159 -7.26 -16.56 23.77
CA GLN A 159 -7.74 -16.10 25.08
C GLN A 159 -6.87 -16.60 26.23
N THR A 160 -6.20 -17.75 26.06
CA THR A 160 -5.27 -18.29 27.06
C THR A 160 -3.84 -17.81 26.87
N THR A 161 -3.57 -17.04 25.80
CA THR A 161 -2.25 -16.46 25.57
C THR A 161 -2.04 -15.28 26.52
N GLY A 162 -1.25 -15.52 27.58
CA GLY A 162 -0.82 -14.47 28.52
C GLY A 162 0.17 -13.49 27.89
N LYS A 163 0.43 -12.37 28.57
CA LYS A 163 1.46 -11.39 28.16
C LYS A 163 2.85 -12.04 28.21
N TYR A 164 3.71 -11.70 27.24
CA TYR A 164 5.08 -12.23 27.20
C TYR A 164 6.01 -11.53 28.18
N VAL A 165 5.67 -10.31 28.60
CA VAL A 165 6.36 -9.59 29.67
C VAL A 165 5.57 -9.73 30.98
N ILE A 166 6.22 -10.25 32.02
CA ILE A 166 5.73 -10.09 33.42
C ILE A 166 6.21 -8.71 33.87
N PRO A 167 5.31 -7.79 34.30
CA PRO A 167 5.73 -6.47 34.74
C PRO A 167 6.69 -6.58 35.92
N GLU A 168 7.90 -6.04 35.77
CA GLU A 168 8.65 -5.58 36.93
C GLU A 168 7.90 -4.35 37.45
N GLU A 169 7.39 -4.47 38.66
CA GLU A 169 6.53 -3.51 39.34
C GLU A 169 7.25 -2.17 39.48
N THR A 170 7.08 -1.27 38.50
CA THR A 170 7.31 0.16 38.70
C THR A 170 5.97 0.78 39.09
N ALA A 171 5.58 0.53 40.34
CA ALA A 171 4.59 1.35 41.01
C ALA A 171 5.22 2.73 41.31
N MET A 172 5.02 3.72 40.43
CA MET A 172 4.68 5.09 40.83
C MET A 172 4.33 5.96 39.62
N ASP A 173 3.30 6.79 39.81
CA ASP A 173 2.88 7.93 38.99
C ASP A 173 2.27 7.68 37.60
N ARG A 174 0.95 7.47 37.60
CA ARG A 174 0.01 8.61 37.49
C ARG A 174 -1.42 8.13 37.74
N ALA A 175 -2.01 8.66 38.81
CA ALA A 175 -3.45 8.67 38.99
C ALA A 175 -4.09 9.41 37.80
N SER A 176 -4.95 8.73 37.05
CA SER A 176 -5.91 9.39 36.17
C SER A 176 -7.03 9.96 37.05
N PRO A 177 -7.29 11.27 37.05
CA PRO A 177 -8.51 11.78 37.64
C PRO A 177 -9.69 11.25 36.82
N ALA A 178 -10.71 10.74 37.51
CA ALA A 178 -11.99 10.43 36.92
C ALA A 178 -12.57 11.71 36.28
N LEU A 179 -12.44 11.83 34.97
CA LEU A 179 -13.12 12.84 34.17
C LEU A 179 -14.48 12.29 33.75
N SER A 180 -15.52 12.98 34.21
CA SER A 180 -16.91 12.92 33.82
C SER A 180 -17.16 12.43 32.39
N ALA A 181 -18.03 11.43 32.25
CA ALA A 181 -18.61 11.00 31.00
C ALA A 181 -19.41 12.14 30.34
N ALA A 182 -18.79 12.81 29.36
CA ALA A 182 -19.51 13.46 28.27
C ALA A 182 -19.78 12.41 27.17
N PRO A 183 -20.84 12.54 26.35
CA PRO A 183 -21.16 11.54 25.33
C PRO A 183 -19.99 11.43 24.35
N ALA A 184 -19.39 10.24 24.30
CA ALA A 184 -18.35 9.92 23.35
C ALA A 184 -18.96 9.91 21.93
N GLN A 185 -18.81 11.02 21.22
CA GLN A 185 -18.88 10.99 19.77
C GLN A 185 -17.69 10.17 19.27
N SER A 186 -17.97 9.18 18.43
CA SER A 186 -16.98 8.22 17.95
C SER A 186 -15.94 8.93 17.07
N PRO A 187 -14.62 8.73 17.30
CA PRO A 187 -13.56 9.33 16.49
C PRO A 187 -13.60 8.92 15.01
N ALA A 188 -14.41 7.92 14.67
CA ALA A 188 -14.71 7.51 13.30
C ALA A 188 -15.60 8.52 12.53
N ALA A 189 -16.51 9.23 13.21
CA ALA A 189 -17.41 10.20 12.57
C ALA A 189 -16.68 11.51 12.21
N GLU A 190 -15.74 11.95 13.06
CA GLU A 190 -14.93 13.15 12.82
C GLU A 190 -13.87 12.92 11.73
N GLN A 191 -13.28 11.72 11.67
CA GLN A 191 -12.39 11.33 10.57
C GLN A 191 -13.15 11.19 9.24
N ALA A 192 -14.36 10.62 9.24
CA ALA A 192 -15.19 10.48 8.05
C ALA A 192 -15.58 11.84 7.43
N ALA A 193 -15.97 12.83 8.24
CA ALA A 193 -16.29 14.18 7.75
C ALA A 193 -15.05 14.91 7.17
N SER A 194 -13.86 14.67 7.74
CA SER A 194 -12.60 15.21 7.22
C SER A 194 -12.12 14.52 5.94
N LEU A 195 -12.52 13.27 5.70
CA LEU A 195 -12.23 12.51 4.49
C LEU A 195 -13.17 12.90 3.36
N GLU A 196 -14.46 13.08 3.63
CA GLU A 196 -15.46 13.47 2.62
C GLU A 196 -15.13 14.81 1.96
N SER A 197 -14.73 15.81 2.76
CA SER A 197 -14.29 17.13 2.27
C SER A 197 -12.97 17.06 1.49
N LYS A 198 -12.06 16.13 1.83
CA LYS A 198 -10.83 15.90 1.07
C LYS A 198 -11.09 15.19 -0.25
N PHE A 199 -11.93 14.15 -0.28
CA PHE A 199 -12.27 13.40 -1.49
C PHE A 199 -12.99 14.25 -2.55
N SER A 200 -13.82 15.22 -2.14
CA SER A 200 -14.50 16.14 -3.06
C SER A 200 -13.50 16.92 -3.95
N ALA A 201 -12.37 17.37 -3.40
CA ALA A 201 -11.35 18.10 -4.17
C ALA A 201 -10.60 17.22 -5.19
N TRP A 202 -10.54 15.90 -5.00
CA TRP A 202 -9.87 14.99 -5.94
C TRP A 202 -10.63 14.80 -7.25
N ILE A 203 -11.91 15.18 -7.32
CA ILE A 203 -12.67 15.19 -8.58
C ILE A 203 -12.10 16.21 -9.58
N LEU A 204 -11.31 17.17 -9.09
CA LEU A 204 -10.64 18.17 -9.90
C LEU A 204 -9.44 17.60 -10.65
N ALA A 205 -8.78 16.56 -10.14
CA ALA A 205 -7.62 15.95 -10.79
C ALA A 205 -7.93 15.39 -12.19
N PRO A 206 -8.97 14.56 -12.40
CA PRO A 206 -9.33 14.10 -13.75
C PRO A 206 -9.87 15.23 -14.63
N LEU A 207 -10.55 16.23 -14.05
CA LEU A 207 -11.00 17.40 -14.80
C LEU A 207 -9.81 18.20 -15.36
N ILE A 208 -8.80 18.42 -14.52
CA ILE A 208 -7.58 19.14 -14.90
C ILE A 208 -6.75 18.31 -15.87
N PHE A 209 -6.68 17.00 -15.68
CA PHE A 209 -6.08 16.10 -16.67
C PHE A 209 -6.71 16.31 -18.06
N LEU A 210 -8.04 16.28 -18.13
CA LEU A 210 -8.77 16.44 -19.39
C LEU A 210 -8.57 17.85 -19.98
N PHE A 211 -8.65 18.88 -19.14
CA PHE A 211 -8.46 20.27 -19.53
C PHE A 211 -7.06 20.52 -20.10
N LEU A 212 -6.02 20.07 -19.40
CA LEU A 212 -4.63 20.20 -19.86
C LEU A 212 -4.35 19.29 -21.07
N GLY A 213 -4.97 18.11 -21.13
CA GLY A 213 -4.83 17.19 -22.25
C GLY A 213 -5.44 17.73 -23.55
N PHE A 214 -6.59 18.41 -23.46
CA PHE A 214 -7.25 19.10 -24.58
C PHE A 214 -6.53 20.39 -25.00
N ASP A 215 -5.68 20.96 -24.14
CA ASP A 215 -4.92 22.14 -24.51
C ASP A 215 -3.94 21.82 -25.65
N ASN A 216 -4.12 22.51 -26.78
CA ASN A 216 -3.23 22.41 -27.94
C ASN A 216 -1.96 23.29 -27.77
N GLY A 217 -1.45 23.38 -26.54
CA GLY A 217 -0.31 24.22 -26.18
C GLY A 217 -0.62 25.71 -26.08
N GLN A 218 -1.89 26.12 -25.93
CA GLN A 218 -2.22 27.54 -25.71
C GLN A 218 -1.69 28.01 -24.35
N ILE A 219 -1.79 27.15 -23.33
CA ILE A 219 -1.26 27.42 -21.99
C ILE A 219 0.25 27.62 -22.07
N ARG A 220 0.95 26.75 -22.78
CA ARG A 220 2.39 26.87 -23.02
C ARG A 220 2.75 28.21 -23.69
N ARG A 221 2.03 28.57 -24.77
CA ARG A 221 2.25 29.84 -25.49
C ARG A 221 2.00 31.06 -24.61
N PHE A 222 0.99 31.01 -23.74
CA PHE A 222 0.72 32.06 -22.77
C PHE A 222 1.88 32.24 -21.80
N PHE A 223 2.37 31.17 -21.15
CA PHE A 223 3.51 31.31 -20.25
C PHE A 223 4.79 31.79 -20.94
N VAL A 224 5.02 31.35 -22.18
CA VAL A 224 6.15 31.81 -23.00
C VAL A 224 6.01 33.29 -23.39
N SER A 225 4.79 33.80 -23.60
CA SER A 225 4.58 35.22 -23.95
C SER A 225 4.79 36.18 -22.79
N LEU A 226 4.74 35.70 -21.53
CA LEU A 226 5.11 36.48 -20.35
C LEU A 226 6.63 36.68 -20.23
N VAL A 227 7.44 35.90 -20.95
CA VAL A 227 8.90 35.99 -20.89
C VAL A 227 9.40 37.21 -21.68
N PRO A 228 10.23 38.09 -21.08
CA PRO A 228 10.84 39.20 -21.80
C PRO A 228 11.67 38.71 -23.00
N ASN A 229 11.62 39.45 -24.12
CA ASN A 229 12.25 39.03 -25.38
C ASN A 229 13.73 38.61 -25.25
N ARG A 230 14.49 39.26 -24.34
CA ARG A 230 15.90 38.92 -24.05
C ARG A 230 16.13 37.48 -23.62
N TYR A 231 15.16 36.84 -22.97
CA TYR A 231 15.28 35.48 -22.44
C TYR A 231 14.45 34.45 -23.22
N PHE A 232 13.79 34.86 -24.31
CA PHE A 232 12.83 34.03 -25.03
C PHE A 232 13.44 32.71 -25.53
N GLU A 233 14.58 32.77 -26.22
CA GLU A 233 15.29 31.59 -26.73
C GLU A 233 15.77 30.67 -25.59
N LEU A 234 16.29 31.26 -24.51
CA LEU A 234 16.73 30.51 -23.33
C LEU A 234 15.55 29.77 -22.69
N SER A 235 14.43 30.47 -22.47
CA SER A 235 13.23 29.89 -21.86
C SER A 235 12.64 28.76 -22.70
N LEU A 236 12.57 28.91 -24.03
CA LEU A 236 12.14 27.84 -24.92
C LEU A 236 13.05 26.62 -24.84
N THR A 237 14.37 26.84 -24.89
CA THR A 237 15.37 25.76 -24.80
C THR A 237 15.26 25.00 -23.48
N VAL A 238 15.09 25.72 -22.36
CA VAL A 238 14.92 25.11 -21.04
C VAL A 238 13.61 24.33 -20.97
N LEU A 239 12.53 24.87 -21.51
CA LEU A 239 11.21 24.23 -21.50
C LEU A 239 11.21 22.94 -22.33
N ASP A 240 11.82 22.93 -23.51
CA ASP A 240 11.95 21.72 -24.34
C ASP A 240 12.82 20.66 -23.65
N ARG A 241 13.95 21.07 -23.04
CA ARG A 241 14.80 20.14 -22.28
C ARG A 241 14.09 19.56 -21.05
N LEU A 242 13.28 20.38 -20.38
CA LEU A 242 12.48 19.95 -19.23
C LEU A 242 11.41 18.94 -19.67
N ASP A 243 10.68 19.25 -20.75
CA ASP A 243 9.70 18.34 -21.33
C ASP A 243 10.34 16.98 -21.68
N ASP A 244 11.48 16.99 -22.36
CA ASP A 244 12.22 15.76 -22.70
C ASP A 244 12.76 15.00 -21.49
N ALA A 245 13.24 15.71 -20.47
CA ALA A 245 13.77 15.10 -19.25
C ALA A 245 12.65 14.44 -18.43
N ILE A 246 11.55 15.16 -18.19
CA ILE A 246 10.40 14.62 -17.44
C ILE A 246 9.77 13.47 -18.24
N GLY A 247 9.63 13.61 -19.56
CA GLY A 247 9.08 12.56 -20.42
C GLY A 247 9.89 11.25 -20.35
N ARG A 248 11.22 11.34 -20.40
CA ARG A 248 12.12 10.19 -20.23
C ARG A 248 12.02 9.58 -18.83
N TYR A 249 12.06 10.41 -17.79
CA TYR A 249 11.94 9.95 -16.40
C TYR A 249 10.62 9.20 -16.14
N LEU A 250 9.50 9.74 -16.63
CA LEU A 250 8.17 9.13 -16.43
C LEU A 250 7.99 7.84 -17.22
N ARG A 251 8.44 7.81 -18.48
CA ARG A 251 8.49 6.57 -19.26
C ARG A 251 9.35 5.53 -18.56
N GLY A 252 10.45 5.98 -17.96
CA GLY A 252 11.30 5.14 -17.16
C GLY A 252 10.55 4.55 -15.96
N THR A 253 10.02 5.42 -15.10
CA THR A 253 9.25 5.02 -13.91
C THR A 253 8.13 4.02 -14.24
N LEU A 254 7.42 4.18 -15.37
CA LEU A 254 6.38 3.23 -15.80
C LEU A 254 6.94 1.85 -16.15
N ILE A 255 8.09 1.78 -16.83
CA ILE A 255 8.76 0.52 -17.15
C ILE A 255 9.28 -0.15 -15.87
N GLU A 256 9.86 0.63 -14.96
CA GLU A 256 10.32 0.19 -13.64
C GLU A 256 9.17 -0.42 -12.82
N CYS A 257 8.04 0.29 -12.68
CA CYS A 257 6.84 -0.20 -12.00
C CYS A 257 6.34 -1.54 -12.59
N PHE A 258 6.35 -1.67 -13.92
CA PHE A 258 5.98 -2.90 -14.59
C PHE A 258 6.95 -4.05 -14.30
N LEU A 259 8.26 -3.79 -14.37
CA LEU A 259 9.31 -4.79 -14.12
C LEU A 259 9.31 -5.28 -12.66
N VAL A 260 9.16 -4.38 -11.69
CA VAL A 260 9.01 -4.72 -10.27
C VAL A 260 7.74 -5.54 -10.04
N GLY A 261 6.61 -5.11 -10.58
CA GLY A 261 5.35 -5.85 -10.46
C GLY A 261 5.40 -7.25 -11.09
N LEU A 262 6.06 -7.39 -12.24
CA LEU A 262 6.29 -8.67 -12.91
C LEU A 262 7.20 -9.58 -12.07
N THR A 263 8.28 -9.05 -11.53
CA THR A 263 9.25 -9.78 -10.70
C THR A 263 8.58 -10.33 -9.44
N LEU A 264 7.80 -9.50 -8.74
CA LEU A 264 7.05 -9.92 -7.56
C LEU A 264 5.97 -10.93 -7.90
N THR A 265 5.23 -10.74 -8.99
CA THR A 265 4.20 -11.70 -9.44
C THR A 265 4.83 -13.07 -9.70
N LEU A 266 5.88 -13.12 -10.53
CA LEU A 266 6.56 -14.37 -10.88
C LEU A 266 7.18 -15.03 -9.66
N GLY A 267 7.87 -14.25 -8.81
CA GLY A 267 8.47 -14.76 -7.59
C GLY A 267 7.46 -15.37 -6.62
N LEU A 268 6.33 -14.70 -6.39
CA LEU A 268 5.29 -15.20 -5.49
C LEU A 268 4.63 -16.48 -6.05
N VAL A 269 4.41 -16.55 -7.37
CA VAL A 269 3.91 -17.77 -8.03
C VAL A 269 4.89 -18.92 -7.86
N LEU A 270 6.20 -18.68 -7.99
CA LEU A 270 7.23 -19.70 -7.78
C LEU A 270 7.26 -20.21 -6.33
N LEU A 271 6.93 -19.35 -5.36
CA LEU A 271 6.75 -19.74 -3.95
C LEU A 271 5.46 -20.52 -3.67
N GLY A 272 4.62 -20.75 -4.68
CA GLY A 272 3.38 -21.52 -4.57
C GLY A 272 2.15 -20.66 -4.22
N ILE A 273 2.29 -19.33 -4.15
CA ILE A 273 1.16 -18.44 -3.89
C ILE A 273 0.22 -18.47 -5.10
N PRO A 274 -1.11 -18.60 -4.90
CA PRO A 274 -2.06 -18.65 -6.00
C PRO A 274 -1.92 -17.45 -6.94
N LEU A 275 -1.98 -17.72 -8.25
CA LEU A 275 -1.78 -16.72 -9.30
C LEU A 275 -2.61 -15.44 -9.08
N GLY A 276 -3.87 -15.57 -8.67
CA GLY A 276 -4.74 -14.42 -8.42
C GLY A 276 -4.21 -13.47 -7.33
N ILE A 277 -3.67 -14.02 -6.25
CA ILE A 277 -3.12 -13.25 -5.12
C ILE A 277 -1.75 -12.68 -5.50
N ALA A 278 -0.91 -13.50 -6.13
CA ALA A 278 0.41 -13.07 -6.60
C ALA A 278 0.32 -11.90 -7.59
N VAL A 279 -0.59 -11.97 -8.57
CA VAL A 279 -0.85 -10.88 -9.53
C VAL A 279 -1.40 -9.65 -8.80
N ALA A 280 -2.33 -9.81 -7.85
CA ALA A 280 -2.85 -8.68 -7.09
C ALA A 280 -1.74 -7.95 -6.32
N ILE A 281 -0.88 -8.70 -5.62
CA ILE A 281 0.26 -8.14 -4.87
C ILE A 281 1.25 -7.49 -5.84
N GLY A 282 1.62 -8.15 -6.94
CA GLY A 282 2.58 -7.63 -7.90
C GLY A 282 2.09 -6.36 -8.60
N VAL A 283 0.82 -6.30 -9.03
CA VAL A 283 0.24 -5.10 -9.65
C VAL A 283 0.21 -3.93 -8.68
N VAL A 284 -0.26 -4.14 -7.45
CA VAL A 284 -0.34 -3.08 -6.44
C VAL A 284 1.06 -2.60 -6.05
N SER A 285 1.98 -3.52 -5.78
CA SER A 285 3.35 -3.20 -5.37
C SER A 285 4.12 -2.52 -6.50
N GLY A 286 3.98 -3.00 -7.75
CA GLY A 286 4.57 -2.39 -8.92
C GLY A 286 4.06 -0.97 -9.15
N LEU A 287 2.74 -0.74 -9.09
CA LEU A 287 2.16 0.59 -9.23
C LEU A 287 2.63 1.56 -8.14
N LEU A 288 2.77 1.07 -6.91
CA LEU A 288 3.23 1.86 -5.77
C LEU A 288 4.75 2.04 -5.75
N ASN A 289 5.50 1.33 -6.60
CA ASN A 289 6.94 1.54 -6.77
C ASN A 289 7.28 2.90 -7.39
N ALA A 290 6.32 3.57 -8.03
CA ALA A 290 6.47 4.95 -8.47
C ALA A 290 6.82 5.91 -7.31
N ILE A 291 6.47 5.52 -6.07
CA ILE A 291 6.90 6.20 -4.85
C ILE A 291 8.04 5.38 -4.23
N PRO A 292 9.22 5.97 -4.01
CA PRO A 292 10.38 5.26 -3.49
C PRO A 292 10.05 4.42 -2.25
N PHE A 293 10.49 3.16 -2.27
CA PHE A 293 10.32 2.14 -1.21
C PHE A 293 8.89 1.69 -0.92
N LEU A 294 7.86 2.39 -1.42
CA LEU A 294 6.47 2.11 -1.05
C LEU A 294 5.98 0.78 -1.65
N GLY A 295 6.37 0.47 -2.88
CA GLY A 295 6.07 -0.79 -3.55
C GLY A 295 6.58 -2.01 -2.79
N ALA A 296 7.87 -2.02 -2.44
CA ALA A 296 8.52 -3.11 -1.71
C ALA A 296 7.93 -3.31 -0.30
N VAL A 297 7.63 -2.22 0.43
CA VAL A 297 7.01 -2.28 1.76
C VAL A 297 5.64 -2.95 1.68
N ILE A 298 4.84 -2.61 0.68
CA ILE A 298 3.50 -3.18 0.51
C ILE A 298 3.57 -4.65 0.09
N ALA A 299 4.49 -5.00 -0.81
CA ALA A 299 4.77 -6.38 -1.17
C ALA A 299 5.15 -7.21 0.06
N LEU A 300 6.01 -6.66 0.93
CA LEU A 300 6.45 -7.32 2.15
C LEU A 300 5.29 -7.53 3.12
N VAL A 301 4.54 -6.47 3.44
CA VAL A 301 3.44 -6.53 4.41
C VAL A 301 2.37 -7.52 3.94
N ILE A 302 1.91 -7.40 2.70
CA ILE A 302 0.83 -8.26 2.20
C ILE A 302 1.35 -9.70 1.97
N GLY A 303 2.54 -9.85 1.38
CA GLY A 303 3.13 -11.15 1.09
C GLY A 303 3.45 -11.96 2.34
N VAL A 304 4.08 -11.35 3.35
CA VAL A 304 4.41 -12.04 4.62
C VAL A 304 3.13 -12.35 5.39
N SER A 305 2.16 -11.44 5.42
CA SER A 305 0.86 -11.72 6.06
C SER A 305 0.18 -12.92 5.42
N TYR A 306 0.16 -13.00 4.09
CA TYR A 306 -0.37 -14.16 3.38
C TYR A 306 0.42 -15.44 3.70
N ALA A 307 1.75 -15.36 3.70
CA ALA A 307 2.64 -16.48 3.96
C ALA A 307 2.51 -17.11 5.36
N LEU A 308 2.31 -16.29 6.39
CA LEU A 308 2.10 -16.75 7.76
C LEU A 308 0.76 -17.45 7.95
N ILE A 309 -0.20 -17.09 7.10
CA ILE A 309 -1.57 -17.58 7.16
C ILE A 309 -1.72 -18.84 6.33
N ALA A 310 -1.13 -18.92 5.16
CA ALA A 310 -1.39 -20.04 4.26
C ALA A 310 -0.86 -21.37 4.85
N GLU A 311 -1.76 -22.36 5.01
CA GLU A 311 -1.45 -23.67 5.62
C GLU A 311 -1.09 -24.74 4.56
N ASP A 312 -1.55 -24.57 3.32
CA ASP A 312 -1.42 -25.57 2.24
C ASP A 312 -0.68 -25.01 1.00
N VAL A 313 0.45 -24.33 1.21
CA VAL A 313 1.25 -23.84 0.07
C VAL A 313 2.35 -24.84 -0.25
N ARG A 314 2.34 -25.31 -1.51
CA ARG A 314 3.40 -26.14 -2.05
C ARG A 314 4.28 -25.26 -2.95
N PRO A 315 5.50 -24.92 -2.53
CA PRO A 315 6.41 -24.18 -3.39
C PRO A 315 6.66 -24.96 -4.68
N LEU A 316 6.67 -24.27 -5.82
CA LEU A 316 7.00 -24.90 -7.11
C LEU A 316 8.49 -25.20 -7.22
N ILE A 317 9.32 -24.50 -6.44
CA ILE A 317 10.76 -24.72 -6.40
C ILE A 317 11.07 -25.98 -5.58
N PRO A 318 11.66 -27.03 -6.19
CA PRO A 318 12.00 -28.25 -5.47
C PRO A 318 13.06 -27.98 -4.40
N GLY A 319 12.80 -28.38 -3.15
CA GLY A 319 13.72 -28.26 -2.01
C GLY A 319 13.36 -27.20 -0.97
N LEU A 320 12.32 -26.38 -1.19
CA LEU A 320 11.88 -25.41 -0.19
C LEU A 320 10.94 -26.05 0.85
N ASN A 321 11.28 -25.87 2.14
CA ASN A 321 10.40 -26.27 3.24
C ASN A 321 9.16 -25.36 3.32
N PRO A 322 7.92 -25.88 3.29
CA PRO A 322 6.69 -25.07 3.43
C PRO A 322 6.64 -24.26 4.73
N ASN A 323 7.30 -24.75 5.78
CA ASN A 323 7.35 -24.10 7.09
C ASN A 323 8.13 -22.78 7.09
N ASP A 324 8.90 -22.43 6.05
CA ASP A 324 9.72 -21.21 6.02
C ASP A 324 9.24 -20.21 4.96
N LEU A 325 7.98 -20.33 4.50
CA LEU A 325 7.45 -19.52 3.40
C LEU A 325 7.52 -18.01 3.65
N ALA A 326 7.30 -17.56 4.88
CA ALA A 326 7.45 -16.14 5.24
C ALA A 326 8.89 -15.63 5.05
N ALA A 327 9.90 -16.46 5.32
CA ALA A 327 11.30 -16.12 5.08
C ALA A 327 11.62 -16.05 3.58
N TYR A 328 11.05 -16.95 2.77
CA TYR A 328 11.23 -16.90 1.32
C TYR A 328 10.56 -15.67 0.69
N VAL A 329 9.40 -15.24 1.19
CA VAL A 329 8.78 -13.99 0.73
C VAL A 329 9.64 -12.78 1.10
N LEU A 330 10.22 -12.75 2.30
CA LEU A 330 11.17 -11.71 2.69
C LEU A 330 12.37 -11.68 1.73
N ILE A 331 12.98 -12.84 1.46
CA ILE A 331 14.10 -12.96 0.52
C ILE A 331 13.69 -12.49 -0.88
N LEU A 332 12.51 -12.88 -1.36
CA LEU A 332 12.00 -12.45 -2.66
C LEU A 332 11.86 -10.93 -2.74
N VAL A 333 11.31 -10.28 -1.72
CA VAL A 333 11.15 -8.81 -1.71
C VAL A 333 12.52 -8.13 -1.68
N VAL A 334 13.48 -8.67 -0.92
CA VAL A 334 14.86 -8.16 -0.93
C VAL A 334 15.49 -8.32 -2.32
N ILE A 335 15.31 -9.48 -2.97
CA ILE A 335 15.80 -9.69 -4.34
C ILE A 335 15.14 -8.70 -5.30
N ALA A 336 13.83 -8.49 -5.22
CA ALA A 336 13.11 -7.54 -6.07
C ALA A 336 13.62 -6.11 -5.87
N HIS A 337 13.89 -5.69 -4.63
CA HIS A 337 14.44 -4.37 -4.32
C HIS A 337 15.88 -4.21 -4.84
N VAL A 338 16.72 -5.23 -4.68
CA VAL A 338 18.09 -5.22 -5.24
C VAL A 338 18.04 -5.17 -6.77
N LEU A 339 17.14 -5.93 -7.40
CA LEU A 339 16.95 -5.92 -8.85
C LEU A 339 16.52 -4.53 -9.33
N ASP A 340 15.65 -3.86 -8.57
CA ASP A 340 15.20 -2.50 -8.85
C ASP A 340 16.36 -1.52 -8.86
N ASP A 341 17.11 -1.46 -7.75
CA ASP A 341 18.21 -0.51 -7.57
C ASP A 341 19.41 -0.78 -8.50
N VAL A 342 19.73 -2.06 -8.75
CA VAL A 342 20.95 -2.46 -9.49
C VAL A 342 20.71 -2.64 -10.97
N VAL A 343 19.51 -3.05 -11.38
CA VAL A 343 19.22 -3.40 -12.78
C VAL A 343 18.19 -2.47 -13.39
N PHE A 344 17.03 -2.30 -12.75
CA PHE A 344 15.92 -1.57 -13.37
C PHE A 344 16.20 -0.08 -13.44
N GLN A 345 16.50 0.57 -12.32
CA GLN A 345 16.80 2.00 -12.31
C GLN A 345 17.90 2.41 -13.30
N PRO A 346 19.10 1.78 -13.33
CA PRO A 346 20.12 2.17 -14.30
C PRO A 346 19.76 1.84 -15.75
N PHE A 347 18.99 0.77 -16.01
CA PHE A 347 18.56 0.44 -17.38
C PHE A 347 17.52 1.43 -17.91
N VAL A 348 16.72 1.98 -17.00
CA VAL A 348 15.47 2.67 -17.33
C VAL A 348 15.59 4.19 -17.19
N LEU A 349 16.41 4.66 -16.24
CA LEU A 349 16.65 6.07 -15.94
C LEU A 349 18.05 6.55 -16.37
N GLY A 350 18.94 5.63 -16.73
CA GLY A 350 20.34 5.87 -17.10
C GLY A 350 20.57 6.32 -18.54
#